data_AF-A0AAU1JX18-F1
#
_entry.id   AF-A0AAU1JX18-F1
#
_cell.length_a   1.000
_cell.length_b   1.000
_cell.length_c   1.000
_cell.angle_alpha   90.00
_cell.angle_beta   90.00
_cell.angle_gamma   90.00
#
_symmetry.space_group_name_H-M   'P 1'
#
loop_
_entity.id
_entity.type
_entity.pdbx_description
1 polymer ?
#
loop_
_entity_poly.entity_id
_entity_poly.type
_entity_poly.pdbx_seq_one_letter_code
_entity_poly.pdbx_strand_id
1 'polypeptide(L)'
;MRVEAEFTTEPFRGEGEPPEHATAALAAAREAGLECDFGPLGTSVRGERDAVLATLAEVVAAGLDHGADQITFQVRVEGHSAPRRTASGLDALLAEVAESLGGDLAALDRQGKQRAVRLLEERGAFDYRKSAEIVAAALGVTRFTVYNYLNRERE
;
A
#
# COMPACT_ATOMS: atom_id res chain seq x y z
N MET A 1 -20.79 -2.80 0.30
CA MET A 1 -19.48 -2.92 0.98
C MET A 1 -18.99 -1.51 1.24
N ARG A 2 -18.48 -1.23 2.43
CA ARG A 2 -18.05 0.14 2.74
C ARG A 2 -16.63 0.39 2.27
N VAL A 3 -16.37 1.60 1.81
CA VAL A 3 -15.05 2.05 1.37
C VAL A 3 -14.78 3.44 1.90
N GLU A 4 -13.50 3.73 2.05
CA GLU A 4 -12.94 5.03 2.38
C GLU A 4 -12.13 5.50 1.17
N ALA A 5 -12.42 6.69 0.66
CA ALA A 5 -11.57 7.36 -0.30
C ALA A 5 -10.91 8.58 0.35
N GLU A 6 -9.63 8.77 0.09
CA GLU A 6 -8.88 9.97 0.49
C GLU A 6 -8.39 10.65 -0.77
N PHE A 7 -8.58 11.96 -0.86
CA PHE A 7 -8.15 12.75 -1.99
C PHE A 7 -7.50 14.08 -1.60
N THR A 8 -6.60 14.54 -2.45
CA THR A 8 -5.98 15.86 -2.41
C THR A 8 -6.18 16.56 -3.74
N THR A 9 -6.32 17.87 -3.69
CA THR A 9 -6.42 18.75 -4.85
C THR A 9 -5.30 19.78 -4.74
N GLU A 10 -4.57 19.98 -5.83
CA GLU A 10 -3.45 20.93 -5.95
C GLU A 10 -3.77 22.01 -6.98
N PRO A 11 -3.20 23.23 -6.87
CA PRO A 11 -2.04 23.58 -6.05
C PRO A 11 -2.35 23.94 -4.60
N PHE A 12 -1.55 23.42 -3.67
CA PHE A 12 -1.61 23.83 -2.25
C PHE A 12 -0.66 25.02 -2.00
N ARG A 13 -1.20 26.13 -1.48
CA ARG A 13 -0.41 27.36 -1.23
C ARG A 13 0.06 27.55 0.23
N GLY A 14 -0.05 26.52 1.08
CA GLY A 14 0.41 26.59 2.47
C GLY A 14 -0.68 27.00 3.46
N GLU A 15 -0.31 27.70 4.52
CA GLU A 15 -1.21 28.14 5.58
C GLU A 15 -2.23 29.18 5.08
N GLY A 16 -3.50 29.03 5.46
CA GLY A 16 -4.57 29.97 5.11
C GLY A 16 -5.93 29.31 4.95
N GLU A 17 -6.85 30.02 4.30
CA GLU A 17 -8.14 29.46 3.91
C GLU A 17 -7.97 28.37 2.86
N PRO A 18 -8.78 27.30 2.90
CA PRO A 18 -8.76 26.27 1.89
C PRO A 18 -9.01 26.85 0.48
N PRO A 19 -8.27 26.41 -0.54
CA PRO A 19 -8.50 26.86 -1.90
C PRO A 19 -9.87 26.41 -2.43
N GLU A 20 -10.41 27.16 -3.39
CA GLU A 20 -11.75 26.95 -3.95
C GLU A 20 -11.94 25.54 -4.52
N HIS A 21 -10.92 25.00 -5.19
CA HIS A 21 -10.97 23.62 -5.68
C HIS A 21 -11.13 22.58 -4.56
N ALA A 22 -10.55 22.81 -3.38
CA ALA A 22 -10.66 21.89 -2.26
C ALA A 22 -12.05 21.99 -1.60
N THR A 23 -12.61 23.20 -1.48
CA THR A 23 -13.95 23.40 -0.91
C THR A 23 -15.05 22.94 -1.87
N ALA A 24 -14.89 23.14 -3.18
CA ALA A 24 -15.82 22.64 -4.20
C ALA A 24 -15.84 21.10 -4.24
N ALA A 25 -14.66 20.46 -4.22
CA ALA A 25 -14.53 19.02 -4.13
C ALA A 25 -15.19 18.45 -2.85
N LEU A 26 -15.01 19.12 -1.71
CA LEU A 26 -15.68 18.75 -0.45
C LEU A 26 -17.21 18.93 -0.52
N ALA A 27 -17.69 19.99 -1.18
CA ALA A 27 -19.12 20.26 -1.33
C ALA A 27 -19.80 19.14 -2.13
N ALA A 28 -19.22 18.72 -3.26
CA ALA A 28 -19.71 17.60 -4.05
C ALA A 28 -19.83 16.31 -3.20
N ALA A 29 -18.82 16.04 -2.36
CA ALA A 29 -18.86 14.88 -1.47
C ALA A 29 -19.96 14.96 -0.40
N ARG A 30 -20.23 16.15 0.15
CA ARG A 30 -21.27 16.37 1.16
C ARG A 30 -22.68 16.30 0.58
N GLU A 31 -22.88 16.79 -0.64
CA GLU A 31 -24.17 16.72 -1.34
C GLU A 31 -24.60 15.27 -1.60
N ALA A 32 -23.63 14.37 -1.81
CA ALA A 32 -23.86 12.94 -1.92
C ALA A 32 -24.21 12.24 -0.59
N GLY A 33 -24.21 12.96 0.54
CA GLY A 33 -24.55 12.43 1.86
C GLY A 33 -23.50 11.49 2.46
N LEU A 34 -22.25 11.56 1.98
CA LEU A 34 -21.14 10.74 2.48
C LEU A 34 -20.58 11.28 3.81
N GLU A 35 -20.00 10.39 4.60
CA GLU A 35 -19.25 10.77 5.80
C GLU A 35 -17.93 11.43 5.37
N CYS A 36 -17.83 12.75 5.54
CA CYS A 36 -16.68 13.53 5.09
C CYS A 36 -15.86 14.05 6.28
N ASP A 37 -14.53 13.92 6.21
CA ASP A 37 -13.59 14.58 7.12
C ASP A 37 -12.57 15.37 6.31
N PHE A 38 -12.48 16.67 6.60
CA PHE A 38 -11.68 17.64 5.87
C PHE A 38 -10.46 18.04 6.71
N GLY A 39 -9.28 17.58 6.29
CA GLY A 39 -8.05 17.75 7.03
C GLY A 39 -6.97 18.52 6.27
N PRO A 40 -5.85 18.86 6.96
CA PRO A 40 -4.75 19.62 6.37
C PRO A 40 -3.98 18.85 5.29
N LEU A 41 -4.14 17.53 5.21
CA LEU A 41 -3.45 16.65 4.27
C LEU A 41 -4.38 16.07 3.20
N GLY A 42 -5.63 16.53 3.13
CA GLY A 42 -6.62 16.04 2.18
C GLY A 42 -8.00 15.84 2.81
N THR A 43 -8.93 15.36 1.98
CA THR A 43 -10.30 15.06 2.36
C THR A 43 -10.51 13.56 2.35
N SER A 44 -11.10 13.02 3.41
CA SER A 44 -11.55 11.62 3.44
C SER A 44 -13.07 11.55 3.32
N VAL A 45 -13.57 10.60 2.54
CA VAL A 45 -15.00 10.31 2.36
C VAL A 45 -15.25 8.83 2.58
N ARG A 46 -16.27 8.49 3.37
CA ARG A 46 -16.62 7.11 3.72
C ARG A 46 -18.09 6.83 3.41
N GLY A 47 -18.37 5.62 2.93
CA GLY A 47 -19.74 5.24 2.55
C GLY A 47 -19.81 3.90 1.83
N GLU A 48 -20.98 3.60 1.26
CA GLU A 48 -21.14 2.44 0.39
C GLU A 48 -20.36 2.61 -0.92
N ARG A 49 -19.71 1.53 -1.38
CA ARG A 49 -18.83 1.50 -2.55
C ARG A 49 -19.40 2.29 -3.75
N ASP A 50 -20.61 1.96 -4.17
CA ASP A 50 -21.15 2.50 -5.41
C ASP A 50 -21.45 3.99 -5.29
N ALA A 51 -21.87 4.45 -4.10
CA ALA A 51 -22.04 5.87 -3.80
C ALA A 51 -20.69 6.60 -3.81
N VAL A 52 -19.67 6.08 -3.11
CA VAL A 52 -18.33 6.69 -3.07
C VAL A 52 -17.71 6.77 -4.46
N LEU A 53 -17.80 5.69 -5.27
CA LEU A 53 -17.22 5.68 -6.62
C LEU A 53 -17.94 6.63 -7.57
N ALA A 54 -19.26 6.77 -7.47
CA ALA A 54 -20.01 7.75 -8.27
C ALA A 54 -19.60 9.18 -7.89
N THR A 55 -19.53 9.48 -6.59
CA THR A 55 -19.15 10.80 -6.07
C THR A 55 -17.70 11.16 -6.39
N LEU A 56 -16.78 10.20 -6.48
CA LEU A 56 -15.39 10.48 -6.86
C LEU A 56 -15.27 11.14 -8.24
N ALA A 57 -16.13 10.77 -9.20
CA ALA A 57 -16.15 11.42 -10.50
C ALA A 57 -16.57 12.90 -10.39
N GLU A 58 -17.55 13.21 -9.55
CA GLU A 58 -18.03 14.57 -9.29
C GLU A 58 -17.00 15.41 -8.53
N VAL A 59 -16.32 14.81 -7.55
CA VAL A 59 -15.21 15.40 -6.80
C VAL A 59 -14.08 15.81 -7.74
N VAL A 60 -13.70 14.91 -8.65
CA VAL A 60 -12.65 15.18 -9.65
C VAL A 60 -13.07 16.31 -10.59
N ALA A 61 -14.31 16.26 -11.11
CA ALA A 61 -14.82 17.31 -11.99
C ALA A 61 -14.85 18.67 -11.27
N ALA A 62 -15.43 18.73 -10.06
CA ALA A 62 -15.53 19.93 -9.27
C ALA A 62 -14.15 20.54 -8.94
N GLY A 63 -13.17 19.70 -8.59
CA GLY A 63 -11.80 20.16 -8.35
C GLY A 63 -11.19 20.82 -9.58
N LEU A 64 -11.26 20.15 -10.74
CA LEU A 64 -10.69 20.66 -11.99
C LEU A 64 -11.38 21.95 -12.46
N ASP A 65 -12.72 22.00 -12.37
CA ASP A 65 -13.51 23.17 -12.77
C ASP A 65 -13.20 24.42 -11.91
N HIS A 66 -12.74 24.22 -10.67
CA HIS A 66 -12.42 25.28 -9.72
C HIS A 66 -10.92 25.50 -9.53
N GLY A 67 -10.12 25.07 -10.52
CA GLY A 67 -8.71 25.43 -10.62
C GLY A 67 -7.73 24.48 -9.96
N ALA A 68 -8.15 23.24 -9.65
CA ALA A 68 -7.17 22.19 -9.43
C ALA A 68 -6.48 21.85 -10.76
N ASP A 69 -5.16 21.77 -10.76
CA ASP A 69 -4.38 21.28 -11.89
C ASP A 69 -3.95 19.81 -11.70
N GLN A 70 -3.99 19.33 -10.46
CA GLN A 70 -3.70 17.95 -10.11
C GLN A 70 -4.64 17.47 -9.00
N ILE A 71 -5.14 16.24 -9.15
CA ILE A 71 -5.96 15.55 -8.15
C ILE A 71 -5.38 14.17 -7.94
N THR A 72 -5.07 13.84 -6.68
CA THR A 72 -4.66 12.49 -6.29
C THR A 72 -5.72 11.89 -5.39
N PHE A 73 -6.08 10.63 -5.60
CA PHE A 73 -6.96 9.92 -4.68
C PHE A 73 -6.55 8.45 -4.50
N GLN A 74 -6.90 7.90 -3.36
CA GLN A 74 -6.80 6.48 -3.04
C GLN A 74 -8.12 5.98 -2.48
N VAL A 75 -8.48 4.73 -2.79
CA VAL A 75 -9.70 4.09 -2.30
C VAL A 75 -9.34 2.80 -1.58
N ARG A 76 -9.84 2.64 -0.35
CA ARG A 76 -9.62 1.49 0.51
C ARG A 76 -10.97 0.89 0.91
N VAL A 77 -11.04 -0.43 0.98
CA VAL A 77 -12.25 -1.11 1.48
C VAL A 77 -12.21 -1.11 3.01
N GLU A 78 -13.26 -0.62 3.67
CA GLU A 78 -13.33 -0.63 5.12
C GLU A 78 -13.36 -2.06 5.66
N GLY A 79 -12.64 -2.30 6.75
CA GLY A 79 -12.44 -3.65 7.28
C GLY A 79 -11.50 -4.52 6.42
N HIS A 80 -11.13 -4.08 5.22
CA HIS A 80 -10.04 -4.65 4.43
C HIS A 80 -8.74 -3.91 4.79
N SER A 81 -8.20 -4.22 5.97
CA SER A 81 -6.73 -4.18 6.05
C SER A 81 -6.24 -5.10 4.93
N ALA A 82 -5.26 -4.67 4.11
CA ALA A 82 -4.46 -5.61 3.32
C ALA A 82 -4.24 -6.85 4.20
N PRO A 83 -4.52 -8.07 3.70
CA PRO A 83 -4.64 -9.26 4.54
C PRO A 83 -3.50 -9.19 5.54
N ARG A 84 -3.84 -9.14 6.84
CA ARG A 84 -2.84 -9.05 7.90
C ARG A 84 -2.12 -10.39 7.87
N ARG A 85 -1.17 -10.53 6.94
CA ARG A 85 -0.51 -11.80 6.67
C ARG A 85 0.37 -12.04 7.89
N THR A 86 -0.10 -12.95 8.73
CA THR A 86 0.54 -13.36 9.97
C THR A 86 1.87 -14.03 9.67
N ALA A 87 2.73 -14.18 10.68
CA ALA A 87 3.98 -14.95 10.55
C ALA A 87 3.74 -16.29 9.85
N SER A 88 2.60 -16.94 10.12
CA SER A 88 2.19 -18.20 9.47
C SER A 88 2.15 -18.17 7.94
N GLY A 89 1.87 -17.02 7.30
CA GLY A 89 1.92 -16.90 5.84
C GLY A 89 3.33 -16.82 5.29
N LEU A 90 4.24 -16.14 6.01
CA LEU A 90 5.66 -16.11 5.66
C LEU A 90 6.31 -17.47 5.93
N ASP A 91 5.92 -18.14 7.01
CA ASP A 91 6.38 -19.49 7.34
C ASP A 91 5.99 -20.50 6.25
N ALA A 92 4.78 -20.37 5.68
CA ALA A 92 4.35 -21.17 4.53
C ALA A 92 5.21 -20.91 3.29
N LEU A 93 5.46 -19.64 2.95
CA LEU A 93 6.35 -19.28 1.84
C LEU A 93 7.78 -19.81 2.03
N LEU A 94 8.31 -19.77 3.26
CA LEU A 94 9.61 -20.32 3.60
C LEU A 94 9.64 -21.84 3.41
N ALA A 95 8.59 -22.55 3.85
CA ALA A 95 8.48 -24.00 3.68
C ALA A 95 8.40 -24.41 2.20
N GLU A 96 7.59 -23.72 1.40
CA GLU A 96 7.49 -23.98 -0.05
C GLU A 96 8.81 -23.77 -0.78
N VAL A 97 9.55 -22.70 -0.45
CA VAL A 97 10.87 -22.43 -1.02
C VAL A 97 11.91 -23.45 -0.55
N ALA A 98 11.86 -23.86 0.72
CA ALA A 98 12.70 -24.92 1.27
C ALA A 98 12.51 -26.23 0.50
N GLU A 99 11.27 -26.69 0.35
CA GLU A 99 10.93 -27.89 -0.42
C GLU A 99 11.42 -27.80 -1.87
N SER A 100 11.20 -26.66 -2.53
CA SER A 100 11.62 -26.42 -3.92
C SER A 100 13.14 -26.45 -4.12
N LEU A 101 13.91 -26.13 -3.06
CA LEU A 101 15.38 -26.07 -3.09
C LEU A 101 16.05 -27.30 -2.44
N GLY A 102 15.27 -28.31 -2.04
CA GLY A 102 15.79 -29.57 -1.52
C GLY A 102 15.97 -29.63 -0.01
N GLY A 103 15.31 -28.75 0.76
CA GLY A 103 15.20 -28.84 2.21
C GLY A 103 15.69 -27.59 2.95
N ASP A 104 16.43 -27.81 4.04
CA ASP A 104 16.80 -26.77 5.02
C ASP A 104 17.51 -25.57 4.38
N LEU A 105 16.84 -24.42 4.43
CA LEU A 105 17.34 -23.14 3.91
C LEU A 105 18.63 -22.68 4.58
N ALA A 106 18.87 -23.05 5.85
CA ALA A 106 20.08 -22.71 6.57
C ALA A 106 21.31 -23.50 6.06
N ALA A 107 21.07 -24.72 5.58
CA ALA A 107 22.09 -25.64 5.06
C ALA A 107 22.49 -25.37 3.60
N LEU A 108 21.73 -24.52 2.89
CA LEU A 108 22.03 -24.15 1.51
C LEU A 108 23.41 -23.50 1.37
N ASP A 109 24.04 -23.71 0.21
CA ASP A 109 25.23 -22.96 -0.15
C ASP A 109 24.88 -21.50 -0.49
N ARG A 110 25.89 -20.69 -0.79
CA ARG A 110 25.67 -19.26 -1.06
C ARG A 110 24.75 -19.02 -2.26
N GLN A 111 24.90 -19.79 -3.34
CA GLN A 111 24.04 -19.64 -4.52
C GLN A 111 22.61 -20.07 -4.22
N GLY A 112 22.42 -21.16 -3.46
CA GLY A 112 21.12 -21.61 -2.99
C GLY A 112 20.42 -20.56 -2.13
N LYS A 113 21.14 -19.92 -1.18
CA LYS A 113 20.57 -18.84 -0.36
C LYS A 113 20.19 -17.60 -1.17
N GLN A 114 20.97 -17.25 -2.19
CA GLN A 114 20.63 -16.16 -3.12
C GLN A 114 19.36 -16.49 -3.91
N ARG A 115 19.26 -17.71 -4.44
CA ARG A 115 18.08 -18.19 -5.15
C ARG A 115 16.84 -18.27 -4.25
N ALA A 116 17.01 -18.65 -2.99
CA ALA A 116 15.93 -18.64 -2.01
C ALA A 116 15.38 -17.23 -1.78
N VAL A 117 16.26 -16.24 -1.58
CA VAL A 117 15.84 -14.84 -1.43
C VAL A 117 15.09 -14.31 -2.65
N ARG A 118 15.57 -14.62 -3.87
CA ARG A 118 14.86 -14.27 -5.12
C ARG A 118 13.45 -14.86 -5.16
N LEU A 119 13.32 -16.17 -4.94
CA LEU A 119 12.03 -16.87 -4.98
C LEU A 119 11.04 -16.35 -3.92
N LEU A 120 11.56 -15.94 -2.76
CA LEU A 120 10.79 -15.30 -1.70
C LEU A 120 10.34 -13.89 -2.11
N GLU A 121 11.20 -13.10 -2.76
CA GLU A 121 10.83 -11.79 -3.30
C GLU A 121 9.74 -11.88 -4.37
N GLU A 122 9.89 -12.78 -5.35
CA GLU A 122 8.90 -13.03 -6.40
C GLU A 122 7.52 -13.42 -5.83
N ARG A 123 7.48 -14.07 -4.67
CA ARG A 123 6.26 -14.49 -3.96
C ARG A 123 5.74 -13.45 -2.97
N GLY A 124 6.34 -12.27 -2.91
CA GLY A 124 5.91 -11.18 -2.03
C GLY A 124 6.26 -11.40 -0.56
N ALA A 125 7.25 -12.23 -0.23
CA ALA A 125 7.66 -12.49 1.16
C ALA A 125 8.13 -11.21 1.88
N PHE A 126 8.68 -10.24 1.14
CA PHE A 126 9.20 -9.01 1.72
C PHE A 126 8.15 -7.95 2.04
N ASP A 127 6.90 -8.13 1.60
CA ASP A 127 5.75 -7.29 1.99
C ASP A 127 5.31 -7.55 3.45
N TYR A 128 5.79 -8.64 4.06
CA TYR A 128 5.44 -9.03 5.42
C TYR A 128 6.25 -8.22 6.45
N ARG A 129 5.61 -7.85 7.57
CA ARG A 129 6.30 -7.15 8.66
C ARG A 129 7.42 -8.02 9.24
N LYS A 130 8.61 -7.44 9.43
CA LYS A 130 9.82 -8.15 9.89
C LYS A 130 10.30 -9.28 8.96
N SER A 131 9.84 -9.31 7.71
CA SER A 131 10.25 -10.31 6.71
C SER A 131 11.76 -10.51 6.64
N ALA A 132 12.54 -9.43 6.52
CA ALA A 132 13.99 -9.49 6.46
C ALA A 132 14.64 -10.12 7.71
N GLU A 133 14.07 -9.94 8.90
CA GLU A 133 14.56 -10.55 10.15
C GLU A 133 14.26 -12.05 10.18
N ILE A 134 13.04 -12.44 9.81
CA ILE A 134 12.58 -13.84 9.81
C ILE A 134 13.30 -14.64 8.72
N VAL A 135 13.39 -14.10 7.50
CA VAL A 135 14.12 -14.71 6.37
C VAL A 135 15.60 -14.86 6.68
N ALA A 136 16.22 -13.85 7.31
CA ALA A 136 17.61 -13.93 7.74
C ALA A 136 17.82 -15.06 8.76
N ALA A 137 16.92 -15.20 9.74
CA ALA A 137 16.96 -16.30 10.70
C ALA A 137 16.81 -17.67 10.01
N ALA A 138 15.84 -17.81 9.10
CA ALA A 138 15.59 -19.06 8.37
C ALA A 138 16.77 -19.48 7.47
N LEU A 139 17.46 -18.52 6.86
CA LEU A 139 18.65 -18.78 6.02
C LEU A 139 19.94 -18.87 6.83
N GLY A 140 19.92 -18.61 8.15
CA GLY A 140 21.12 -18.55 8.98
C GLY A 140 22.11 -17.46 8.53
N VAL A 141 21.61 -16.29 8.11
CA VAL A 141 22.42 -15.14 7.66
C VAL A 141 21.98 -13.87 8.38
N THR A 142 22.66 -12.75 8.09
CA THR A 142 22.26 -11.45 8.66
C THR A 142 21.22 -10.76 7.78
N ARG A 143 20.43 -9.84 8.35
CA ARG A 143 19.52 -8.96 7.57
C ARG A 143 20.27 -8.20 6.48
N PHE A 144 21.49 -7.75 6.78
CA PHE A 144 22.36 -7.09 5.79
C PHE A 144 22.65 -8.00 4.59
N THR A 145 22.89 -9.29 4.83
CA THR A 145 23.10 -10.28 3.78
C THR A 145 21.85 -10.48 2.92
N VAL A 146 20.66 -10.51 3.53
CA VAL A 146 19.39 -10.59 2.78
C VAL A 146 19.22 -9.37 1.87
N TYR A 147 19.43 -8.16 2.38
CA TYR A 147 19.39 -6.95 1.55
C TYR A 147 20.46 -6.95 0.43
N ASN A 148 21.65 -7.50 0.70
CA ASN A 148 22.67 -7.66 -0.33
C ASN A 148 22.22 -8.59 -1.46
N TYR A 149 21.48 -9.66 -1.14
CA TYR A 149 20.96 -10.59 -2.14
C TYR A 149 19.86 -9.94 -2.99
N LEU A 150 18.96 -9.16 -2.37
CA LEU A 150 17.92 -8.40 -3.09
C LEU A 150 18.50 -7.37 -4.07
N ASN A 151 19.57 -6.69 -3.68
CA ASN A 151 20.17 -5.63 -4.51
C ASN A 151 20.99 -6.15 -5.69
N ARG A 152 21.41 -7.42 -5.69
CA ARG A 152 22.23 -8.01 -6.76
C ARG A 152 21.49 -8.24 -8.08
N GLU A 153 20.16 -8.08 -8.11
CA GLU A 153 19.34 -8.26 -9.32
C GLU A 153 18.94 -6.96 -10.00
N ARG A 154 19.26 -5.82 -9.38
CA ARG A 154 18.94 -4.49 -9.92
C ARG A 154 20.12 -3.87 -10.69
N GLU A 155 21.19 -4.64 -10.90
CA GLU A 155 22.35 -4.35 -11.76
C GLU A 155 22.39 -5.33 -12.93
#